data_AF-A0AAJ4N085-F1
#
_entry.id   AF-A0AAJ4N085-F1
#
_cell.length_a   1.000
_cell.length_b   1.000
_cell.length_c   1.000
_cell.angle_alpha   90.00
_cell.angle_beta   90.00
_cell.angle_gamma   90.00
#
_symmetry.space_group_name_H-M   'P 1'
#
loop_
_entity.id
_entity.type
_entity.pdbx_description
1 polymer ?
#
loop_
_entity_poly.entity_id
_entity_poly.type
_entity_poly.pdbx_seq_one_letter_code
_entity_poly.pdbx_strand_id
1 'polypeptide(L)' 'MNLETAALIARMQARPNTLRVLTTFANGTTRHHDVATMGQAENYATGERRKIGRNLVNRETGASVRVVSVDILPL' A
#
# COMPACT_ATOMS: atom_id res chain seq x y z
N MET A 1 22.32 6.01 -18.08
CA MET A 1 22.02 6.06 -16.63
C MET A 1 23.28 6.57 -15.96
N ASN A 2 23.24 7.70 -15.23
CA ASN A 2 24.43 8.23 -14.54
C ASN A 2 24.69 7.40 -13.26
N LEU A 3 25.94 7.05 -12.99
CA LEU A 3 26.39 6.23 -11.85
C LEU A 3 25.92 6.81 -10.50
N GLU A 4 25.91 8.14 -10.37
CA GLU A 4 25.43 8.81 -9.15
C GLU A 4 23.93 8.59 -8.90
N THR A 5 23.13 8.58 -9.97
CA THR A 5 21.69 8.36 -9.88
C THR A 5 21.38 6.91 -9.51
N ALA A 6 22.15 5.95 -10.05
CA ALA A 6 22.03 4.53 -9.71
C ALA A 6 22.37 4.28 -8.24
N ALA A 7 23.45 4.89 -7.72
CA ALA A 7 23.83 4.78 -6.32
C ALA A 7 22.77 5.38 -5.38
N LEU A 8 22.18 6.52 -5.75
CA LEU A 8 21.09 7.13 -4.99
C LEU A 8 19.86 6.21 -4.92
N ILE A 9 19.44 5.64 -6.06
CA ILE A 9 18.30 4.72 -6.14
C ILE A 9 18.54 3.48 -5.27
N ALA A 10 19.72 2.86 -5.38
CA ALA A 10 20.07 1.70 -4.56
C ALA A 10 20.00 2.02 -3.07
N ARG A 11 20.51 3.19 -2.65
CA ARG A 11 20.44 3.64 -1.25
C ARG A 11 19.00 3.91 -0.79
N MET A 12 18.14 4.42 -1.67
CA MET A 12 16.73 4.62 -1.34
C MET A 12 15.97 3.29 -1.25
N GLN A 13 16.28 2.32 -2.11
CA GLN A 13 15.69 0.98 -2.09
C GLN A 13 16.13 0.16 -0.87
N ALA A 14 17.34 0.39 -0.36
CA ALA A 14 17.86 -0.27 0.83
C ALA A 14 17.30 0.30 2.15
N ARG A 15 16.49 1.37 2.11
CA ARG A 15 15.87 1.89 3.34
C ARG A 15 14.85 0.89 3.86
N PRO A 16 14.87 0.57 5.17
CA PRO A 16 13.88 -0.33 5.74
C PRO A 16 12.49 0.29 5.64
N ASN A 17 11.50 -0.55 5.36
CA ASN A 17 10.10 -0.18 5.54
C ASN A 17 9.80 -0.14 7.04
N THR A 18 9.10 0.90 7.47
CA THR A 18 8.75 1.12 8.89
C THR A 18 7.25 1.26 9.11
N LEU A 19 6.48 1.30 8.02
CA LEU A 19 5.04 1.53 8.04
C LEU A 19 4.36 0.55 7.09
N ARG A 20 3.17 0.12 7.47
CA ARG A 20 2.27 -0.74 6.69
C ARG A 20 0.93 -0.04 6.51
N VAL A 21 0.50 0.10 5.27
CA VAL A 21 -0.89 0.45 4.96
C VAL A 21 -1.68 -0.84 4.82
N LEU A 22 -2.64 -1.07 5.71
CA LEU A 22 -3.50 -2.24 5.73
C LEU A 22 -4.88 -1.88 5.18
N THR A 23 -5.28 -2.52 4.08
CA THR A 23 -6.62 -2.44 3.52
C THR A 23 -7.42 -3.67 3.95
N THR A 24 -8.53 -3.46 4.64
CA THR A 24 -9.46 -4.53 5.04
C THR A 24 -10.63 -4.59 4.07
N PHE A 25 -10.99 -5.80 3.64
CA PHE A 25 -12.13 -6.06 2.77
C PHE A 25 -13.32 -6.66 3.55
N ALA A 26 -14.53 -6.52 3.00
CA ALA A 26 -15.77 -6.95 3.64
C ALA A 26 -15.87 -8.47 3.86
N ASN A 27 -15.11 -9.27 3.10
CA ASN A 27 -14.99 -10.71 3.27
C ASN A 27 -13.97 -11.11 4.36
N GLY A 28 -13.42 -10.15 5.10
CA GLY A 28 -12.41 -10.36 6.13
C GLY A 28 -10.98 -10.52 5.60
N THR A 29 -10.76 -10.55 4.28
CA THR A 29 -9.40 -10.60 3.76
C THR A 29 -8.72 -9.24 3.92
N THR A 30 -7.40 -9.24 3.92
CA THR A 30 -6.59 -8.02 4.01
C THR A 30 -5.57 -7.97 2.89
N ARG A 31 -5.15 -6.75 2.56
CA ARG A 31 -3.99 -6.49 1.70
C ARG A 31 -3.12 -5.45 2.38
N HIS A 32 -1.80 -5.60 2.29
CA HIS A 32 -0.87 -4.65 2.86
C HIS A 32 0.04 -4.02 1.80
N HIS A 33 0.52 -2.82 2.08
CA HIS A 33 1.56 -2.14 1.33
C HIS A 33 2.55 -1.50 2.31
N ASP A 34 3.80 -1.93 2.24
CA ASP A 34 4.85 -1.54 3.19
C ASP A 34 5.73 -0.44 2.59
N VAL A 35 6.02 0.58 3.39
CA VAL A 35 6.75 1.78 2.94
C VAL A 35 7.67 2.31 4.04
N ALA A 36 8.67 3.09 3.64
CA ALA A 36 9.70 3.62 4.52
C ALA A 36 9.34 4.99 5.16
N THR A 37 8.32 5.68 4.67
CA THR A 37 8.02 7.05 5.11
C THR A 37 6.52 7.30 5.26
N MET A 38 6.16 8.21 6.20
CA MET A 38 4.76 8.55 6.47
C MET A 38 4.07 9.16 5.24
N GLY A 39 4.74 10.05 4.51
CA GLY A 39 4.18 10.65 3.29
C GLY A 39 3.83 9.63 2.20
N GLN A 40 4.65 8.57 2.04
CA GLN A 40 4.31 7.47 1.14
C GLN A 40 3.08 6.69 1.63
N ALA A 41 3.02 6.41 2.94
CA ALA A 41 1.91 5.68 3.55
C ALA A 41 0.60 6.46 3.39
N GLU A 42 0.60 7.76 3.67
CA GLU A 42 -0.57 8.63 3.54
C GLU A 42 -1.05 8.77 2.10
N ASN A 43 -0.13 8.92 1.14
CA ASN A 43 -0.49 9.01 -0.27
C ASN A 43 -1.16 7.71 -0.74
N TYR A 44 -0.57 6.56 -0.41
CA TYR A 44 -1.14 5.26 -0.74
C TYR A 44 -2.50 5.06 -0.05
N ALA A 45 -2.58 5.31 1.25
CA ALA A 45 -3.81 5.19 2.04
C ALA A 45 -4.93 6.08 1.50
N THR A 46 -4.61 7.29 1.03
CA THR A 46 -5.58 8.18 0.37
C THR A 46 -6.19 7.55 -0.87
N GLY A 47 -5.37 6.92 -1.72
CA GLY A 47 -5.84 6.19 -2.90
C GLY A 47 -6.75 5.01 -2.54
N GLU A 48 -6.44 4.29 -1.46
CA GLU A 48 -7.25 3.17 -0.96
C GLU A 48 -8.55 3.64 -0.31
N ARG A 49 -8.53 4.72 0.48
CA ARG A 49 -9.73 5.29 1.13
C ARG A 49 -10.78 5.74 0.13
N ARG A 50 -10.37 6.24 -1.05
CA ARG A 50 -11.29 6.56 -2.16
C ARG A 50 -12.07 5.35 -2.70
N LYS A 51 -11.65 4.13 -2.35
CA LYS A 51 -12.29 2.87 -2.75
C LYS A 51 -13.22 2.30 -1.67
N ILE A 52 -13.25 2.89 -0.47
CA ILE A 52 -14.17 2.46 0.59
C ILE A 52 -15.61 2.50 0.06
N GLY A 53 -16.35 1.43 0.30
CA GLY A 53 -17.73 1.27 -0.17
C GLY A 53 -17.88 0.92 -1.66
N ARG A 54 -16.80 0.90 -2.46
CA ARG A 54 -16.84 0.49 -3.87
C ARG A 54 -16.65 -1.02 -4.01
N ASN A 55 -17.39 -1.63 -4.94
CA ASN A 55 -17.16 -3.00 -5.37
C ASN A 55 -16.01 -3.02 -6.38
N LEU A 56 -14.98 -3.81 -6.08
CA LEU A 56 -13.79 -4.03 -6.90
C LEU A 56 -13.75 -5.49 -7.32
N VAL A 57 -13.12 -5.78 -8.45
CA VAL A 57 -12.86 -7.16 -8.86
C VAL A 57 -11.48 -7.57 -8.35
N ASN A 58 -11.42 -8.62 -7.54
CA ASN A 58 -10.17 -9.28 -7.20
C ASN A 58 -9.63 -9.97 -8.46
N ARG A 59 -8.42 -9.58 -8.92
CA ARG A 59 -7.84 -10.10 -10.15
C ARG A 59 -7.44 -11.58 -10.08
N GLU A 60 -7.15 -12.10 -8.90
CA GLU A 60 -6.70 -13.49 -8.72
C GLU A 60 -7.89 -14.45 -8.72
N THR A 61 -9.00 -14.05 -8.11
CA THR A 61 -10.17 -14.92 -7.90
C THR A 61 -11.36 -14.58 -8.79
N GLY A 62 -11.35 -13.42 -9.45
CA GLY A 62 -12.49 -12.89 -10.20
C GLY A 62 -13.66 -12.42 -9.32
N ALA A 63 -13.57 -12.58 -8.01
CA ALA A 63 -14.66 -12.25 -7.08
C ALA A 63 -14.79 -10.74 -6.86
N SER A 64 -16.01 -10.29 -6.58
CA SER A 64 -16.26 -8.93 -6.11
C SER A 64 -15.82 -8.79 -4.65
N VAL A 65 -14.97 -7.81 -4.36
CA VAL A 65 -14.51 -7.44 -3.01
C VAL A 65 -14.83 -5.98 -2.75
N ARG A 66 -15.16 -5.65 -1.50
CA ARG A 66 -15.47 -4.28 -1.08
C ARG A 66 -14.52 -3.85 0.02
N VAL A 67 -13.89 -2.70 -0.13
CA VAL A 67 -13.02 -2.13 0.90
C VAL A 67 -13.87 -1.57 2.03
N VAL A 68 -13.51 -1.88 3.28
CA VAL A 68 -14.21 -1.44 4.49
C VAL A 68 -13.37 -0.53 5.39
N SER A 69 -12.07 -0.79 5.53
CA SER A 69 -11.15 0.05 6.32
C SER A 69 -9.79 0.16 5.64
N VAL A 70 -9.08 1.24 5.96
CA VAL A 70 -7.71 1.50 5.52
C VAL A 70 -6.94 2.17 6.65
N ASP A 71 -5.97 1.45 7.18
CA ASP A 71 -5.24 1.80 8.40
C ASP A 71 -3.73 1.90 8.12
N ILE A 72 -3.04 2.82 8.79
CA ILE A 72 -1.57 2.92 8.74
C ILE A 72 -1.03 2.46 10.08
N LEU A 73 -0.16 1.46 10.06
CA LEU A 73 0.40 0.82 11.24
C LEU A 73 1.93 0.89 11.20
N PRO A 74 2.62 0.99 12.34
CA PRO A 74 4.04 0.71 12.39
C PRO A 74 4.30 -0.77 12.06
N LEU A 75 5.44 -1.04 11.42
CA LEU A 75 5.95 -2.39 11.16
C LEU A 75 6.77 -2.93 12.32
#